data_AF-A0A291RCS1-F1
#
_entry.id   AF-A0A291RCS1-F1
#
_cell.length_a   1.000
_cell.length_b   1.000
_cell.length_c   1.000
_cell.angle_alpha   90.00
_cell.angle_beta   90.00
_cell.angle_gamma   90.00
#
_symmetry.space_group_name_H-M   'P 1'
#
loop_
_entity.id
_entity.type
_entity.pdbx_description
1 polymer ?
#
loop_
_entity_poly.entity_id
_entity_poly.type
_entity_poly.pdbx_seq_one_letter_code
_entity_poly.pdbx_strand_id
1 'polypeptide(L)'
;MLALADLLKSRGDSAEAEEWFRRLADSGHGEAMLELGELLERRGQLREAEMWLRRALDIGQSRAAFFLGELLRKRDRIGEAEFFYRRAIEGEPH
;
A
#
# COMPACT_ATOMS: atom_id res chain seq x y z
N MET A 1 6.36 -10.15 12.39
CA MET A 1 7.64 -9.52 12.03
C MET A 1 7.36 -8.30 11.14
N LEU A 2 6.88 -7.20 11.73
CA LEU A 2 6.64 -5.92 11.04
C LEU A 2 7.43 -4.78 11.73
N ALA A 3 7.60 -4.89 13.04
CA ALA A 3 8.36 -3.94 13.87
C ALA A 3 9.80 -3.64 13.40
N LEU A 4 10.48 -4.58 12.74
CA LEU A 4 11.83 -4.30 12.19
C LEU A 4 11.76 -3.38 10.97
N ALA A 5 10.80 -3.64 10.08
CA ALA A 5 10.63 -2.86 8.88
C ALA A 5 10.10 -1.44 9.20
N ASP A 6 9.25 -1.31 10.22
CA ASP A 6 8.83 0.00 10.76
C ASP A 6 10.00 0.79 11.35
N LEU A 7 10.90 0.12 12.07
CA LEU A 7 12.10 0.75 12.60
C LEU A 7 13.05 1.23 11.50
N LEU A 8 13.20 0.45 10.42
CA LEU A 8 14.00 0.81 9.25
C LEU A 8 13.36 1.98 8.46
N LYS A 9 12.03 1.98 8.30
CA LYS A 9 11.25 3.10 7.74
C LYS A 9 11.49 4.38 8.55
N SER A 10 11.50 4.29 9.88
CA SER A 10 11.77 5.43 10.77
C SER A 10 13.23 5.90 10.77
N ARG A 11 14.18 5.03 10.40
CA ARG A 11 15.62 5.38 10.35
C ARG A 11 16.07 6.01 9.05
N GLY A 12 15.19 6.09 8.04
CA GLY A 12 15.54 6.61 6.72
C GLY A 12 16.20 5.58 5.80
N ASP A 13 16.45 4.36 6.30
CA ASP A 13 16.95 3.22 5.53
C ASP A 13 15.82 2.56 4.71
N SER A 14 15.18 3.39 3.88
CA SER A 14 14.01 3.02 3.07
C SER A 14 14.30 1.84 2.13
N ALA A 15 15.56 1.58 1.78
CA ALA A 15 15.93 0.48 0.88
C ALA A 15 15.89 -0.89 1.57
N GLU A 16 16.41 -1.01 2.79
CA GLU A 16 16.33 -2.28 3.54
C GLU A 16 14.90 -2.57 3.99
N ALA A 17 14.15 -1.54 4.39
CA ALA A 17 12.73 -1.67 4.70
C ALA A 17 11.94 -2.18 3.49
N GLU A 18 12.19 -1.61 2.30
CA GLU A 18 11.55 -2.04 1.05
C GLU A 18 11.80 -3.51 0.76
N GLU A 19 13.05 -3.97 0.87
CA GLU A 19 13.37 -5.37 0.58
C GLU A 19 12.73 -6.33 1.58
N TRP A 20 12.65 -5.96 2.86
CA TRP A 20 11.92 -6.71 3.87
C TRP A 20 10.42 -6.77 3.58
N PHE A 21 9.80 -5.63 3.29
CA PHE A 21 8.38 -5.59 2.94
C PHE A 21 8.10 -6.34 1.64
N ARG A 22 8.99 -6.29 0.64
CA ARG A 22 8.88 -7.05 -0.61
C ARG A 22 8.87 -8.56 -0.34
N ARG A 23 9.79 -9.07 0.47
CA ARG A 23 9.80 -10.49 0.85
C ARG A 23 8.52 -10.92 1.57
N LEU A 24 8.00 -10.10 2.49
CA LEU A 24 6.76 -10.39 3.20
C LEU A 24 5.52 -10.26 2.30
N ALA A 25 5.53 -9.29 1.39
CA ALA A 25 4.48 -9.11 0.40
C ALA A 25 4.45 -10.29 -0.58
N ASP A 26 5.61 -10.76 -1.04
CA ASP A 26 5.74 -11.96 -1.87
C ASP A 26 5.22 -13.21 -1.15
N SER A 27 5.40 -13.31 0.18
CA SER A 27 4.86 -14.40 0.98
C SER A 27 3.37 -14.26 1.34
N GLY A 28 2.68 -13.24 0.83
CA GLY A 28 1.24 -13.06 0.98
C GLY A 28 0.80 -12.23 2.20
N HIS A 29 1.70 -11.52 2.87
CA HIS A 29 1.30 -10.66 4.00
C HIS A 29 0.68 -9.35 3.51
N GLY A 30 -0.63 -9.19 3.71
CA GLY A 30 -1.36 -8.00 3.26
C GLY A 30 -0.90 -6.68 3.89
N GLU A 31 -0.51 -6.68 5.17
CA GLU A 31 0.05 -5.47 5.80
C GLU A 31 1.39 -5.09 5.14
N ALA A 32 2.23 -6.07 4.77
CA ALA A 32 3.48 -5.78 4.09
C ALA A 32 3.27 -5.27 2.65
N MET A 33 2.26 -5.78 1.94
CA MET A 33 1.87 -5.24 0.63
C MET A 33 1.39 -3.79 0.72
N LEU A 34 0.64 -3.45 1.78
CA LEU A 34 0.19 -2.09 2.08
C LEU A 34 1.39 -1.16 2.31
N GLU A 35 2.27 -1.53 3.24
CA GLU A 35 3.46 -0.76 3.61
C GLU A 35 4.43 -0.58 2.43
N LEU A 36 4.63 -1.63 1.63
CA LEU A 36 5.41 -1.56 0.40
C LEU A 36 4.79 -0.60 -0.61
N GLY A 37 3.46 -0.65 -0.78
CA GLY A 37 2.72 0.27 -1.63
C GLY A 37 2.92 1.72 -1.23
N GLU A 38 2.82 2.04 0.06
CA GLU A 38 3.05 3.38 0.60
C GLU A 38 4.51 3.84 0.39
N LEU A 39 5.47 2.96 0.63
CA LEU A 39 6.90 3.28 0.47
C LEU A 39 7.26 3.56 -1.00
N LEU A 40 6.75 2.75 -1.92
CA LEU A 40 6.93 2.93 -3.36
C LEU A 40 6.24 4.21 -3.86
N GLU A 41 5.09 4.56 -3.31
CA GLU A 41 4.37 5.82 -3.60
C GLU A 41 5.22 7.03 -3.23
N ARG A 42 5.80 7.04 -2.02
CA ARG A 42 6.73 8.09 -1.56
C ARG A 42 7.99 8.20 -2.42
N ARG A 43 8.44 7.10 -3.04
CA ARG A 43 9.57 7.06 -3.99
C ARG A 43 9.19 7.47 -5.42
N GLY A 44 7.91 7.74 -5.69
CA GLY A 44 7.42 8.06 -7.03
C GLY A 44 7.28 6.83 -7.95
N GLN A 45 7.43 5.62 -7.43
CA GLN A 45 7.23 4.36 -8.16
C GLN A 45 5.75 3.98 -8.21
N LEU A 46 4.93 4.90 -8.73
CA LEU A 46 3.46 4.84 -8.62
C LEU A 46 2.83 3.60 -9.28
N ARG A 47 3.45 3.06 -10.34
CA ARG A 47 2.95 1.84 -11.00
C ARG A 47 3.10 0.59 -10.13
N GLU A 48 4.25 0.45 -9.48
CA GLU A 48 4.52 -0.69 -8.61
C GLU A 48 3.72 -0.58 -7.30
N ALA A 49 3.59 0.64 -6.77
CA ALA A 49 2.72 0.93 -5.64
C ALA A 49 1.25 0.52 -5.91
N GLU A 50 0.69 0.89 -7.08
CA GLU A 50 -0.67 0.50 -7.47
C GLU A 50 -0.85 -1.03 -7.51
N MET A 51 0.14 -1.75 -8.04
CA MET A 51 0.11 -3.21 -8.12
C MET A 51 0.03 -3.86 -6.73
N TRP A 52 0.89 -3.43 -5.80
CA TRP A 52 0.94 -3.99 -4.45
C TRP A 52 -0.32 -3.67 -3.65
N LEU A 53 -0.82 -2.44 -3.75
CA LEU A 53 -2.06 -2.03 -3.08
C LEU A 53 -3.29 -2.78 -3.62
N ARG A 54 -3.36 -3.04 -4.94
CA ARG A 54 -4.41 -3.90 -5.52
C ARG A 54 -4.33 -5.33 -4.98
N ARG A 55 -3.13 -5.90 -4.92
CA ARG A 55 -2.93 -7.25 -4.37
C ARG A 55 -3.30 -7.33 -2.89
N ALA A 56 -3.00 -6.29 -2.11
CA ALA A 56 -3.43 -6.17 -0.72
C ALA A 56 -4.98 -6.20 -0.62
N LEU A 57 -5.68 -5.47 -1.49
CA LEU A 57 -7.14 -5.53 -1.55
C LEU A 57 -7.68 -6.91 -1.90
N ASP A 58 -7.05 -7.61 -2.85
CA ASP A 58 -7.48 -8.93 -3.30
C ASP A 58 -7.41 -9.97 -2.17
N ILE A 59 -6.50 -9.79 -1.20
CA ILE A 59 -6.38 -10.65 -0.02
C ILE A 59 -7.11 -10.10 1.22
N GLY A 60 -7.95 -9.08 1.05
CA GLY A 60 -8.85 -8.57 2.09
C GLY A 60 -8.29 -7.45 2.95
N GLN A 61 -7.18 -6.80 2.58
CA GLN A 61 -6.72 -5.60 3.26
C GLN A 61 -7.51 -4.36 2.84
N SER A 62 -8.64 -4.11 3.52
CA SER A 62 -9.52 -2.97 3.24
C SER A 62 -8.81 -1.62 3.30
N ARG A 63 -7.80 -1.45 4.17
CA ARG A 63 -7.01 -0.21 4.28
C ARG A 63 -6.32 0.16 2.96
N ALA A 64 -5.98 -0.82 2.12
CA ALA A 64 -5.33 -0.56 0.83
C ALA A 64 -6.22 0.21 -0.17
N ALA A 65 -7.54 0.19 -0.02
CA ALA A 65 -8.46 0.94 -0.87
C ALA A 65 -8.29 2.46 -0.69
N PHE A 66 -8.06 2.91 0.53
CA PHE A 66 -7.79 4.33 0.82
C PHE A 66 -6.50 4.80 0.13
N PHE A 67 -5.41 4.05 0.30
CA PHE A 67 -4.13 4.38 -0.33
C PHE A 67 -4.18 4.30 -1.85
N LEU A 68 -4.95 3.37 -2.42
CA LEU A 68 -5.15 3.30 -3.86
C LEU A 68 -5.92 4.51 -4.38
N GLY A 69 -6.93 4.98 -3.64
CA GLY A 69 -7.64 6.22 -3.92
C GLY A 69 -6.70 7.43 -3.97
N GLU A 70 -5.86 7.59 -2.95
CA GLU A 70 -4.86 8.67 -2.89
C GLU A 70 -3.87 8.60 -4.06
N LEU A 71 -3.36 7.41 -4.38
CA LEU A 71 -2.43 7.22 -5.49
C LEU A 71 -3.06 7.56 -6.84
N LEU A 72 -4.32 7.17 -7.06
CA LEU A 72 -5.05 7.48 -8.29
C LEU A 72 -5.38 8.97 -8.40
N ARG A 73 -5.72 9.61 -7.27
CA ARG A 73 -5.93 11.06 -7.18
C ARG A 73 -4.67 11.83 -7.57
N LYS A 74 -3.50 11.41 -7.08
CA LYS A 74 -2.19 12.00 -7.45
C LYS A 74 -1.84 11.81 -8.93
N ARG A 75 -2.48 10.86 -9.62
CA ARG A 75 -2.30 10.59 -11.06
C ARG A 75 -3.40 11.20 -11.92
N ASP A 76 -4.20 12.13 -11.38
CA ASP A 76 -5.36 12.74 -12.04
C ASP A 76 -6.44 11.73 -12.50
N ARG A 77 -6.43 10.51 -11.97
CA ARG A 77 -7.43 9.45 -12.24
C ARG A 77 -8.59 9.53 -11.25
N ILE A 78 -9.23 10.70 -11.19
CA ILE A 78 -10.21 11.05 -10.14
C ILE A 78 -11.41 10.09 -10.11
N GLY A 79 -11.93 9.67 -11.27
CA GLY A 79 -13.07 8.74 -11.33
C GLY A 79 -12.76 7.37 -10.75
N GLU A 80 -11.53 6.88 -10.92
CA GLU A 80 -11.10 5.62 -10.30
C GLU A 80 -10.81 5.80 -8.82
N ALA A 81 -10.25 6.96 -8.42
CA ALA A 81 -10.02 7.28 -7.01
C ALA A 81 -11.32 7.23 -6.19
N GLU A 82 -12.41 7.82 -6.71
CA GLU A 82 -13.73 7.80 -6.06
C GLU A 82 -14.24 6.38 -5.81
N PHE A 83 -14.09 5.50 -6.80
CA PHE A 83 -14.48 4.10 -6.68
C PHE A 83 -13.77 3.41 -5.50
N PHE A 84 -12.46 3.62 -5.37
CA PHE A 84 -11.67 3.01 -4.29
C PHE A 84 -11.94 3.66 -2.93
N TYR A 85 -12.17 4.97 -2.86
CA TYR A 85 -12.58 5.60 -1.59
C TYR A 85 -13.93 5.09 -1.10
N ARG A 86 -14.92 4.94 -1.99
CA ARG A 86 -16.23 4.38 -1.61
C ARG A 86 -16.08 2.98 -1.05
N ARG A 87 -15.27 2.15 -1.70
CA ARG A 87 -14.98 0.78 -1.24
C ARG A 87 -14.21 0.75 0.09
N ALA A 88 -13.34 1.74 0.36
CA ALA A 88 -12.67 1.86 1.65
C ALA A 88 -13.67 2.11 2.79
N ILE A 89 -14.67 2.97 2.56
CA ILE A 89 -15.72 3.29 3.53
C ILE A 89 -16.65 2.09 3.74
N GLU A 90 -17.04 1.39 2.67
CA GLU A 90 -17.90 0.20 2.75
C GLU A 90 -17.22 -1.01 3.40
N GLY A 91 -15.89 -1.05 3.39
CA GLY A 91 -15.08 -2.16 3.92
C GLY A 91 -14.76 -2.08 5.42
N GLU A 92 -15.15 -1.01 6.12
CA GLU A 92 -15.05 -0.90 7.58
C GLU A 92 -16.43 -1.13 8.22
N PRO A 93 -16.73 -2.34 8.74
CA PRO A 93 -17.82 -2.49 9.68
C PRO A 93 -17.43 -1.78 10.98
N HIS A 94 -18.30 -0.89 11.46
CA HIS A 94 -18.19 -0.21 12.76
C HIS A 94 -18.06 -1.21 13.92
#